data_AF-A0A1F9PTW7-F1
#
_entry.id   AF-A0A1F9PTW7-F1
#
_cell.length_a   1.000
_cell.length_b   1.000
_cell.length_c   1.000
_cell.angle_alpha   90.00
_cell.angle_beta   90.00
_cell.angle_gamma   90.00
#
_symmetry.space_group_name_H-M   'P 1'
#
loop_
_entity.id
_entity.type
_entity.pdbx_description
1 polymer ?
#
loop_
_entity_poly.entity_id
_entity_poly.type
_entity_poly.pdbx_seq_one_letter_code
_entity_poly.pdbx_strand_id
1 'polypeptide(L)'
;MPIKKAELLDYQKQLDDWGNTLEMKLWRVPPTADKPHGFKYSLVYIVDGVRVIGYDNAEQRGDHRHYGPREEAYQFVSLSQLADDFLRDVDDYRKRLP
;
A
#
# COMPACT_ATOMS: atom_id res chain seq x y z
N MET A 1 14.56 -16.84 22.17
CA MET A 1 14.25 -15.48 21.66
C MET A 1 12.77 -15.46 21.30
N PRO A 2 11.91 -14.61 21.89
CA PRO A 2 10.53 -14.54 21.43
C PRO A 2 10.51 -14.01 19.99
N ILE A 3 9.77 -14.68 19.11
CA ILE A 3 9.53 -14.22 17.74
C ILE A 3 8.77 -12.89 17.88
N LYS A 4 9.43 -11.76 17.57
CA LYS A 4 8.75 -10.46 17.51
C LYS A 4 7.75 -10.51 16.37
N LYS A 5 6.46 -10.60 16.73
CA LYS A 5 5.33 -10.58 15.79
C LYS A 5 5.19 -9.18 15.17
N ALA A 6 4.54 -9.11 14.01
CA ALA A 6 4.17 -7.84 13.40
C ALA A 6 3.27 -7.02 14.34
N GLU A 7 3.56 -5.73 14.46
CA GLU A 7 2.79 -4.75 15.23
C GLU A 7 2.06 -3.84 14.23
N LEU A 8 0.73 -3.76 14.33
CA LEU A 8 -0.04 -2.83 13.50
C LEU A 8 0.23 -1.39 13.98
N LEU A 9 0.79 -0.58 13.09
CA LEU A 9 1.08 0.83 13.34
C LEU A 9 -0.12 1.71 12.99
N ASP A 10 -0.73 1.44 11.85
CA ASP A 10 -1.88 2.20 11.38
C ASP A 10 -2.79 1.32 10.53
N TYR A 11 -4.09 1.57 10.63
CA TYR A 11 -5.11 0.97 9.80
C TYR A 11 -6.20 2.00 9.52
N GLN A 12 -6.33 2.33 8.25
CA GLN A 12 -7.36 3.23 7.75
C GLN A 12 -8.16 2.52 6.68
N LYS A 13 -9.49 2.65 6.74
CA LYS A 13 -10.39 2.18 5.70
C LYS A 13 -11.51 3.19 5.53
N GLN A 14 -11.68 3.67 4.31
CA GLN A 14 -12.64 4.70 3.95
C GLN A 14 -13.38 4.30 2.67
N LEU A 15 -14.62 4.73 2.59
CA LEU A 15 -15.38 4.73 1.34
C LEU A 15 -15.38 6.15 0.79
N ASP A 16 -15.22 6.31 -0.52
CA ASP A 16 -15.47 7.59 -1.17
C ASP A 16 -16.94 7.76 -1.57
N ASP A 17 -17.28 8.91 -2.13
CA ASP A 17 -18.64 9.32 -2.46
C ASP A 17 -19.33 8.38 -3.49
N TRP A 18 -18.54 7.57 -4.20
CA TRP A 18 -19.02 6.58 -5.17
C TRP A 18 -19.04 5.15 -4.60
N GLY A 19 -18.70 4.97 -3.32
CA GLY A 19 -18.63 3.67 -2.68
C GLY A 19 -17.35 2.88 -2.95
N ASN A 20 -16.33 3.51 -3.56
CA ASN A 20 -15.04 2.85 -3.76
C ASN A 20 -14.28 2.79 -2.44
N THR A 21 -13.48 1.74 -2.25
CA THR A 21 -12.74 1.54 -1.00
C THR A 21 -11.31 2.03 -1.13
N LEU A 22 -10.90 2.87 -0.19
CA LEU A 22 -9.50 3.19 0.10
C LEU A 22 -9.12 2.50 1.41
N GLU A 23 -8.11 1.64 1.40
CA GLU A 23 -7.68 0.89 2.59
C GLU A 23 -6.15 0.92 2.72
N MET A 24 -5.65 1.36 3.86
CA MET A 24 -4.22 1.46 4.18
C MET A 24 -3.93 0.68 5.46
N LYS A 25 -3.01 -0.28 5.39
CA LYS A 25 -2.51 -1.02 6.55
C LYS A 25 -1.01 -0.93 6.62
N LEU A 26 -0.49 -0.52 7.77
CA LEU A 26 0.94 -0.39 8.04
C LEU A 26 1.30 -1.21 9.27
N TRP A 27 2.36 -2.01 9.17
CA TRP A 27 2.89 -2.80 10.27
C TRP A 27 4.38 -2.55 10.48
N ARG A 28 4.81 -2.51 11.73
CA ARG A 28 6.21 -2.67 12.11
C ARG A 28 6.54 -4.15 12.17
N VAL A 29 7.63 -4.53 11.52
CA VAL A 29 8.14 -5.91 11.52
C VAL A 29 9.63 -5.90 11.87
N PRO A 30 10.19 -7.00 12.39
CA PRO A 30 11.63 -7.13 12.49
C PRO A 30 12.28 -6.91 11.11
N PRO A 31 13.33 -6.07 11.01
CA PRO A 31 14.05 -5.91 9.76
C PRO A 31 14.62 -7.25 9.28
N THR A 32 14.43 -7.54 8.00
CA THR A 32 14.99 -8.72 7.31
C THR A 32 15.67 -8.27 6.02
N ALA A 33 16.36 -9.19 5.33
CA ALA A 33 16.91 -8.90 4.00
C ALA A 33 15.83 -8.49 2.99
N ASP A 34 14.62 -9.03 3.13
CA ASP A 34 13.45 -8.72 2.29
C ASP A 34 12.73 -7.42 2.73
N LYS A 35 12.86 -7.03 4.00
CA LYS A 35 12.23 -5.84 4.58
C LYS A 35 13.25 -5.05 5.38
N PRO A 36 14.26 -4.45 4.72
CA PRO A 36 15.35 -3.76 5.41
C PRO A 36 14.86 -2.56 6.22
N HIS A 37 13.73 -1.97 5.81
CA HIS A 37 13.11 -0.83 6.47
C HIS A 37 12.30 -1.20 7.74
N GLY A 38 12.09 -2.50 8.01
CA GLY A 38 11.33 -2.93 9.19
C GLY A 38 9.83 -2.61 9.11
N PHE A 39 9.30 -2.46 7.89
CA PHE A 39 7.89 -2.21 7.66
C PHE A 39 7.29 -3.23 6.69
N LYS A 40 6.05 -3.63 6.97
CA LYS A 40 5.15 -4.28 6.01
C LYS A 40 4.00 -3.34 5.75
N TYR A 41 3.52 -3.27 4.52
CA TYR A 41 2.39 -2.41 4.18
C TYR A 41 1.49 -2.99 3.09
N SER A 42 0.25 -2.54 3.07
CA SER A 42 -0.75 -2.84 2.06
C SER A 42 -1.67 -1.62 1.94
N LEU A 43 -1.48 -0.82 0.91
CA LEU A 43 -2.34 0.32 0.57
C LEU A 43 -3.07 -0.03 -0.72
N VAL A 44 -4.39 0.05 -0.75
CA VAL A 44 -5.20 -0.36 -1.91
C VAL A 44 -6.34 0.62 -2.16
N TYR A 45 -6.60 0.87 -3.43
CA TYR A 45 -7.80 1.52 -3.92
C TYR A 45 -8.59 0.54 -4.78
N ILE A 46 -9.85 0.33 -4.42
CA ILE A 46 -10.73 -0.67 -4.99
C ILE A 46 -11.96 0.03 -5.56
N VAL A 47 -12.17 -0.12 -6.86
CA VAL A 47 -13.30 0.44 -7.62
C VAL A 47 -14.12 -0.73 -8.13
N ASP A 48 -15.44 -0.73 -7.87
CA ASP A 48 -16.36 -1.82 -8.24
C ASP A 48 -15.85 -3.23 -7.87
N GLY A 49 -15.21 -3.35 -6.70
CA GLY A 49 -14.65 -4.61 -6.20
C GLY A 49 -13.31 -5.02 -6.84
N VAL A 50 -12.76 -4.22 -7.75
CA VAL A 50 -11.47 -4.47 -8.41
C VAL A 50 -10.39 -3.57 -7.83
N ARG A 51 -9.25 -4.14 -7.42
CA ARG A 51 -8.07 -3.36 -7.03
C ARG A 51 -7.49 -2.66 -8.26
N VAL A 52 -7.58 -1.33 -8.28
CA VAL A 52 -7.09 -0.50 -9.38
C VAL A 52 -5.77 0.19 -9.04
N ILE A 53 -5.51 0.49 -7.77
CA ILE A 53 -4.21 0.97 -7.27
C ILE A 53 -3.80 0.10 -6.08
N GLY A 54 -2.51 -0.23 -5.97
CA GLY A 54 -1.98 -0.99 -4.85
C GLY A 54 -0.52 -0.66 -4.58
N TYR A 55 -0.12 -0.59 -3.31
CA TYR A 55 1.27 -0.56 -2.88
C TYR A 55 1.44 -1.61 -1.79
N ASP A 56 2.32 -2.58 -2.02
CA ASP A 56 2.60 -3.61 -1.04
C ASP A 56 4.03 -4.15 -1.17
N ASN A 57 4.48 -4.86 -0.13
CA ASN A 57 5.81 -5.47 -0.10
C ASN A 57 5.74 -6.95 0.30
N ALA A 58 4.90 -7.71 -0.41
CA ALA A 58 4.77 -9.15 -0.25
C ALA A 58 6.15 -9.87 -0.21
N GLU A 59 6.22 -10.98 0.52
CA GLU A 59 7.48 -11.71 0.75
C GLU A 59 8.18 -12.05 -0.57
N GLN A 60 9.49 -11.76 -0.62
CA GLN A 60 10.38 -12.06 -1.75
C GLN A 60 10.08 -11.28 -3.04
N ARG A 61 9.15 -10.32 -3.02
CA ARG A 61 8.87 -9.44 -4.16
C ARG A 61 9.53 -8.07 -4.04
N GLY A 62 9.92 -7.69 -2.82
CA GLY A 62 10.28 -6.31 -2.52
C GLY A 62 9.08 -5.37 -2.60
N ASP A 63 9.37 -4.08 -2.48
CA ASP A 63 8.40 -2.99 -2.58
C ASP A 63 7.91 -2.85 -4.03
N HIS A 64 6.60 -2.83 -4.25
CA HIS A 64 6.04 -2.68 -5.59
C HIS A 64 4.70 -1.95 -5.60
N ARG A 65 4.37 -1.43 -6.77
CA ARG A 65 3.16 -0.68 -7.08
C ARG A 65 2.35 -1.38 -8.16
N HIS A 66 1.04 -1.44 -7.95
CA HIS A 66 0.01 -1.80 -8.92
C HIS A 66 -0.70 -0.52 -9.39
N TYR A 67 -0.75 -0.29 -10.70
CA TYR A 67 -1.53 0.76 -11.33
C TYR A 67 -2.32 0.19 -12.50
N GLY A 68 -3.60 -0.07 -12.29
CA GLY A 68 -4.46 -0.83 -13.20
C GLY A 68 -3.85 -2.21 -13.48
N PRO A 69 -3.57 -2.57 -14.75
CA PRO A 69 -2.97 -3.86 -15.10
C PRO A 69 -1.44 -3.90 -14.98
N ARG A 70 -0.79 -2.78 -14.60
CA ARG A 70 0.67 -2.68 -14.54
C ARG A 70 1.16 -2.91 -13.12
N GLU A 71 2.21 -3.72 -13.00
CA GLU A 71 2.99 -3.92 -11.76
C GLU A 71 4.42 -3.47 -12.02
N GLU A 72 4.98 -2.67 -11.12
CA GLU A 72 6.35 -2.17 -11.21
C GLU A 72 7.01 -2.05 -9.84
N ALA A 73 8.34 -2.12 -9.80
CA ALA A 73 9.10 -1.95 -8.57
C ALA A 73 8.88 -0.53 -8.00
N TYR A 74 8.70 -0.46 -6.69
CA TYR A 74 8.54 0.80 -5.96
C TYR A 74 9.78 1.06 -5.11
N GLN A 75 10.34 2.25 -5.18
CA GLN A 75 11.48 2.62 -4.34
C GLN A 75 10.97 3.20 -3.02
N PHE A 76 11.01 2.41 -1.95
CA PHE A 76 10.64 2.90 -0.63
C PHE A 76 11.61 4.00 -0.14
N VAL A 77 11.05 5.14 0.25
CA VAL A 77 11.81 6.27 0.84
C VAL A 77 11.40 6.49 2.30
N SER A 78 10.10 6.60 2.56
CA SER A 78 9.54 6.75 3.90
C SER A 78 8.06 6.38 3.91
N LEU A 79 7.49 6.16 5.10
CA LEU A 79 6.05 5.94 5.24
C LEU A 79 5.20 7.14 4.77
N SER A 80 5.70 8.37 4.96
CA SER A 80 5.02 9.58 4.47
C SER A 80 5.00 9.59 2.95
N GLN A 81 6.15 9.37 2.31
CA GLN A 81 6.25 9.34 0.85
C GLN A 81 5.39 8.23 0.24
N LEU A 82 5.36 7.05 0.88
CA LEU A 82 4.49 5.94 0.50
C LEU A 82 3.01 6.35 0.51
N ALA A 83 2.56 7.04 1.56
CA ALA A 83 1.19 7.53 1.64
C ALA A 83 0.91 8.61 0.59
N ASP A 84 1.82 9.57 0.42
CA ASP A 84 1.68 10.67 -0.55
C ASP A 84 1.64 10.16 -1.99
N ASP A 85 2.48 9.19 -2.34
CA ASP A 85 2.50 8.59 -3.68
C ASP A 85 1.24 7.78 -3.95
N PHE A 86 0.79 7.00 -2.97
CA PHE A 86 -0.46 6.26 -3.06
C PHE A 86 -1.66 7.19 -3.25
N LEU A 87 -1.80 8.22 -2.42
CA LEU A 87 -2.92 9.17 -2.52
C LEU A 87 -2.89 9.94 -3.85
N ARG A 88 -1.70 10.31 -4.34
CA ARG A 88 -1.55 10.95 -5.66
C ARG A 88 -2.06 10.05 -6.78
N ASP A 89 -1.73 8.76 -6.76
CA ASP A 89 -2.22 7.82 -7.77
C ASP A 89 -3.73 7.59 -7.68
N VAL A 90 -4.29 7.54 -6.45
CA VAL A 90 -5.75 7.48 -6.25
C VAL A 90 -6.41 8.70 -6.86
N ASP A 91 -5.91 9.91 -6.57
CA ASP A 91 -6.46 11.15 -7.09
C ASP A 91 -6.34 11.22 -8.62
N ASP A 92 -5.22 10.79 -9.18
CA ASP A 92 -5.02 10.75 -10.63
C ASP A 92 -5.91 9.71 -11.32
N TYR A 93 -6.20 8.59 -10.66
CA TYR A 93 -7.17 7.61 -11.14
C TYR A 93 -8.60 8.18 -11.09
N ARG A 94 -8.99 8.82 -9.98
CA ARG A 94 -10.31 9.44 -9.80
C ARG A 94 -10.61 10.52 -10.84
N LYS A 95 -9.63 11.35 -11.20
CA LYS A 95 -9.78 12.36 -12.26
C LYS A 95 -10.09 11.76 -13.65
N ARG A 96 -9.85 10.46 -13.83
CA ARG A 96 -10.11 9.72 -15.07
C ARG A 96 -11.35 8.84 -15.00
N LEU A 97 -12.03 8.78 -13.85
CA LEU A 97 -13.33 8.14 -13.76
C LEU A 97 -14.35 8.94 -14.60
N PRO A 98 -15.21 8.25 -15.37
CA PRO A 98 -16.21 8.89 -16.21
C PRO A 98 -17.30 9.62 -15.40
#